data_AF-M2Y8C6-F1
#
_entry.id   AF-M2Y8C6-F1
#
_cell.length_a   1.000
_cell.length_b   1.000
_cell.length_c   1.000
_cell.angle_alpha   90.00
_cell.angle_beta   90.00
_cell.angle_gamma   90.00
#
_symmetry.space_group_name_H-M   'P 1'
#
loop_
_entity.id
_entity.type
_entity.pdbx_description
1 polymer ?
#
loop_
_entity_poly.entity_id
_entity_poly.type
_entity_poly.pdbx_seq_one_letter_code
_entity_poly.pdbx_strand_id
1 'polypeptide(L)'
;MIESITQASRRAAPPNMSTPYVHRITKFDPADRDNRGAYCGSEDVSSDRGPVEAAYLAAVTAFAEDTGVTLLTVRDPAVSGFVHFGAAPPVDGHGLHGLFPPDLAGYHDGAQITLDVGRELVRVMLRDNGAWCRLEAGDRFFVHVGHDQYMYIGSDQPCGHAVALTTASGLFVEPLDGSPYAPDGDGPYESRPADMAFWAEVAALVARRGRILLEEQIVGNHSRWHRLTAGTVPDLGPRALLNVWPDLSTDVPAVLRTMSPDFAGWAILEHADGHIQSFHADGDDRAALAEAFAGARAAILLPHTTDDHNPLLVAVRPDDDGIVRARWPI
;
A
#
# COMPACT_ATOMS: atom_id res chain seq x y z
N MET A 1 22.64 10.23 -51.64
CA MET A 1 22.19 11.33 -50.76
C MET A 1 21.05 10.81 -49.89
N ILE A 2 21.37 9.86 -49.01
CA ILE A 2 20.52 9.27 -47.96
C ILE A 2 21.53 8.70 -46.96
N GLU A 3 21.57 9.20 -45.74
CA GLU A 3 21.56 8.36 -44.53
C GLU A 3 21.46 9.25 -43.28
N SER A 4 20.39 8.99 -42.56
CA SER A 4 19.85 9.76 -41.45
C SER A 4 20.58 9.48 -40.14
N ILE A 5 20.73 10.56 -39.38
CA ILE A 5 21.02 10.60 -37.95
C ILE A 5 19.81 10.00 -37.21
N THR A 6 20.02 8.86 -36.55
CA THR A 6 19.10 8.36 -35.51
C THR A 6 19.93 7.81 -34.35
N GLN A 7 20.33 8.69 -33.45
CA GLN A 7 20.82 8.32 -32.11
C GLN A 7 19.68 8.57 -31.13
N ALA A 8 18.77 7.59 -31.05
CA ALA A 8 17.67 7.60 -30.10
C ALA A 8 18.18 7.15 -28.72
N SER A 9 17.84 7.95 -27.70
CA SER A 9 17.98 7.70 -26.27
C SER A 9 17.66 6.25 -25.90
N ARG A 10 18.67 5.51 -25.44
CA ARG A 10 18.44 4.40 -24.51
C ARG A 10 18.14 5.01 -23.14
N ARG A 11 16.86 5.12 -22.78
CA ARG A 11 16.45 5.32 -21.40
C ARG A 11 16.86 4.07 -20.61
N ALA A 12 17.62 4.27 -19.53
CA ALA A 12 17.95 3.20 -18.61
C ALA A 12 16.66 2.65 -17.99
N ALA A 13 16.52 1.32 -17.96
CA ALA A 13 15.53 0.66 -17.13
C ALA A 13 15.80 1.03 -15.65
N PRO A 14 14.76 1.12 -14.80
CA PRO A 14 14.99 1.30 -13.37
C PRO A 14 15.82 0.12 -12.83
N PRO A 15 16.77 0.36 -11.91
CA PRO A 15 17.60 -0.71 -11.36
C PRO A 15 16.75 -1.67 -10.52
N ASN A 16 16.91 -2.97 -10.77
CA ASN A 16 16.43 -4.02 -9.87
C ASN A 16 17.14 -3.86 -8.52
N MET A 17 16.38 -3.74 -7.44
CA MET A 17 16.94 -3.73 -6.08
C MET A 17 17.62 -5.08 -5.81
N SER A 18 18.94 -5.11 -5.86
CA SER A 18 19.73 -6.27 -5.47
C SER A 18 20.66 -5.85 -4.34
N THR A 19 20.16 -5.95 -3.11
CA THR A 19 21.03 -5.92 -1.93
C THR A 19 21.68 -7.31 -1.78
N PRO A 20 23.00 -7.46 -1.95
CA PRO A 20 23.67 -8.76 -1.88
C PRO A 20 23.62 -9.41 -0.49
N TYR A 21 23.31 -8.65 0.57
CA TYR A 21 23.26 -9.17 1.94
C TYR A 21 21.86 -9.01 2.50
N VAL A 22 21.08 -10.10 2.47
CA VAL A 22 19.73 -10.14 3.03
C VAL A 22 19.69 -11.08 4.23
N HIS A 23 19.05 -10.64 5.30
CA HIS A 23 18.86 -11.43 6.52
C HIS A 23 17.39 -11.49 6.88
N ARG A 24 16.92 -12.69 7.23
CA ARG A 24 15.70 -12.88 8.03
C ARG A 24 16.07 -12.81 9.50
N ILE A 25 15.45 -11.88 10.20
CA ILE A 25 15.59 -11.65 11.64
C ILE A 25 14.30 -12.14 12.28
N THR A 26 14.42 -12.97 13.30
CA THR A 26 13.26 -13.59 13.93
C THR A 26 13.48 -13.99 15.39
N LYS A 27 12.41 -14.05 16.16
CA LYS A 27 12.37 -14.67 17.50
C LYS A 27 12.18 -16.19 17.45
N PHE A 28 11.73 -16.72 16.32
CA PHE A 28 11.44 -18.14 16.15
C PHE A 28 12.73 -18.92 15.91
N ASP A 29 13.00 -19.92 16.75
CA ASP A 29 14.15 -20.81 16.55
C ASP A 29 13.99 -21.57 15.22
N PRO A 30 14.93 -21.42 14.27
CA PRO A 30 14.90 -22.17 13.01
C PRO A 30 14.85 -23.69 13.21
N ALA A 31 15.34 -24.21 14.34
CA ALA A 31 15.30 -25.64 14.68
C ALA A 31 13.88 -26.16 14.93
N ASP A 32 12.92 -25.29 15.24
CA ASP A 32 11.52 -25.64 15.50
C ASP A 32 10.65 -25.66 14.23
N ARG A 33 11.26 -25.51 13.05
CA ARG A 33 10.53 -25.58 11.78
C ARG A 33 10.39 -27.02 11.27
N ASP A 34 9.26 -27.31 10.65
CA ASP A 34 9.05 -28.59 9.97
C ASP A 34 9.85 -28.68 8.65
N ASN A 35 9.73 -29.81 7.96
CA ASN A 35 10.41 -30.04 6.68
C ASN A 35 9.88 -29.18 5.51
N ARG A 36 8.81 -28.41 5.72
CA ARG A 36 8.26 -27.43 4.78
C ARG A 36 8.64 -26.00 5.16
N GLY A 37 9.38 -25.80 6.25
CA GLY A 37 9.78 -24.50 6.76
C GLY A 37 8.71 -23.80 7.59
N ALA A 38 7.60 -24.47 7.92
CA ALA A 38 6.59 -23.91 8.80
C ALA A 38 7.04 -24.01 10.26
N TYR A 39 6.92 -22.91 11.01
CA TYR A 39 7.26 -22.91 12.44
C TYR A 39 6.25 -23.75 13.24
N CYS A 40 6.75 -24.65 14.08
CA CYS A 40 5.96 -25.58 14.89
C CYS A 40 6.27 -25.49 16.39
N GLY A 41 7.05 -24.50 16.82
CA GLY A 41 7.38 -24.27 18.22
C GLY A 41 6.28 -23.54 18.99
N SER A 42 6.58 -23.17 20.24
CA SER A 42 5.59 -22.60 21.17
C SER A 42 5.56 -21.07 21.23
N GLU A 43 6.45 -20.39 20.52
CA GLU A 43 6.46 -18.92 20.49
C GLU A 43 5.17 -18.37 19.86
N ASP A 44 4.60 -17.33 20.47
CA ASP A 44 3.42 -16.64 19.95
C ASP A 44 3.78 -15.89 18.66
N VAL A 45 2.83 -15.77 17.73
CA VAL A 45 2.97 -14.94 16.52
C VAL A 45 2.70 -13.46 16.78
N SER A 46 2.23 -13.10 17.98
CA SER A 46 1.97 -11.72 18.37
C SER A 46 3.20 -11.01 18.98
N SER A 47 3.21 -9.67 18.94
CA SER A 47 4.31 -8.88 19.53
C SER A 47 4.20 -8.93 21.05
N ASP A 48 5.32 -9.19 21.72
CA ASP A 48 5.41 -9.15 23.18
C ASP A 48 5.31 -7.71 23.74
N ARG A 49 5.40 -6.70 22.86
CA ARG A 49 5.47 -5.27 23.21
C ARG A 49 6.56 -4.97 24.25
N GLY A 50 7.59 -5.82 24.28
CA GLY A 50 8.53 -5.94 25.36
C GLY A 50 9.96 -6.10 24.84
N PRO A 51 10.79 -6.93 25.49
CA PRO A 51 12.18 -7.12 25.11
C PRO A 51 12.38 -7.61 23.67
N VAL A 52 11.49 -8.47 23.15
CA VAL A 52 11.63 -9.02 21.80
C VAL A 52 11.33 -7.95 20.75
N GLU A 53 10.24 -7.20 20.91
CA GLU A 53 9.97 -6.03 20.07
C GLU A 53 11.15 -5.05 20.11
N ALA A 54 11.67 -4.73 21.30
CA ALA A 54 12.82 -3.84 21.45
C ALA A 54 14.07 -4.36 20.70
N ALA A 55 14.30 -5.67 20.70
CA ALA A 55 15.39 -6.30 19.96
C ALA A 55 15.22 -6.15 18.44
N TYR A 56 14.01 -6.30 17.89
CA TYR A 56 13.76 -6.04 16.47
C TYR A 56 14.06 -4.58 16.10
N LEU A 57 13.58 -3.64 16.91
CA LEU A 57 13.79 -2.21 16.68
C LEU A 57 15.28 -1.81 16.80
N ALA A 58 16.01 -2.44 17.73
CA ALA A 58 17.45 -2.28 17.87
C ALA A 58 18.19 -2.84 16.65
N ALA A 59 17.75 -3.97 16.10
CA ALA A 59 18.33 -4.53 14.87
C ALA A 59 18.18 -3.56 13.69
N VAL A 60 16.99 -2.99 13.46
CA VAL A 60 16.80 -1.96 12.42
C VAL A 60 17.80 -0.82 12.57
N THR A 61 17.98 -0.33 13.81
CA THR A 61 18.92 0.77 14.11
C THR A 61 20.36 0.35 13.82
N ALA A 62 20.79 -0.82 14.28
CA ALA A 62 22.16 -1.30 14.11
C ALA A 62 22.51 -1.53 12.64
N PHE A 63 21.61 -2.10 11.84
CA PHE A 63 21.86 -2.27 10.40
C PHE A 63 21.86 -0.92 9.65
N ALA A 64 21.00 0.01 10.04
CA ALA A 64 21.02 1.36 9.49
C ALA A 64 22.31 2.12 9.84
N GLU A 65 22.84 1.94 11.06
CA GLU A 65 24.13 2.50 11.49
C GLU A 65 25.30 1.91 10.69
N ASP A 66 25.36 0.58 10.56
CA ASP A 66 26.40 -0.09 9.76
C ASP A 66 26.38 0.43 8.31
N THR A 67 25.19 0.69 7.74
CA THR A 67 25.00 1.24 6.38
C THR A 67 25.09 2.77 6.27
N GLY A 68 25.17 3.50 7.39
CA GLY A 68 25.12 4.96 7.39
C GLY A 68 23.81 5.54 6.85
N VAL A 69 22.71 4.79 6.93
CA VAL A 69 21.38 5.20 6.49
C VAL A 69 20.67 5.96 7.62
N THR A 70 20.17 7.15 7.31
CA THR A 70 19.46 8.02 8.26
C THR A 70 18.06 8.42 7.77
N LEU A 71 17.78 8.21 6.49
CA LEU A 71 16.51 8.49 5.84
C LEU A 71 16.04 7.24 5.11
N LEU A 72 14.73 7.01 5.16
CA LEU A 72 14.04 5.91 4.52
C LEU A 72 12.93 6.47 3.64
N THR A 73 12.66 5.78 2.54
CA THR A 73 11.52 6.01 1.67
C THR A 73 10.44 4.99 1.99
N VAL A 74 9.22 5.47 2.21
CA VAL A 74 8.02 4.63 2.33
C VAL A 74 7.64 4.10 0.95
N ARG A 75 7.39 2.80 0.84
CA ARG A 75 7.01 2.12 -0.40
C ARG A 75 5.82 1.21 -0.18
N ASP A 76 4.93 1.17 -1.17
CA ASP A 76 3.68 0.41 -1.16
C ASP A 76 2.91 0.54 0.17
N PRO A 77 2.68 1.76 0.69
CA PRO A 77 1.98 1.93 1.94
C PRO A 77 0.55 1.43 1.80
N ALA A 78 0.11 0.67 2.79
CA ALA A 78 -1.25 0.21 2.96
C ALA A 78 -1.70 0.40 4.41
N VAL A 79 -3.01 0.45 4.58
CA VAL A 79 -3.67 0.33 5.88
C VAL A 79 -4.52 -0.94 5.91
N SER A 80 -5.08 -1.29 7.06
CA SER A 80 -5.91 -2.47 7.20
C SER A 80 -7.11 -2.35 6.29
N GLY A 81 -7.26 -3.33 5.40
CA GLY A 81 -8.46 -3.49 4.60
C GLY A 81 -9.60 -4.11 5.37
N PHE A 82 -10.66 -4.45 4.65
CA PHE A 82 -11.84 -5.10 5.21
C PHE A 82 -11.55 -6.54 5.67
N VAL A 83 -10.58 -7.22 5.06
CA VAL A 83 -10.03 -8.48 5.58
C VAL A 83 -8.77 -8.17 6.35
N HIS A 84 -8.78 -8.56 7.62
CA HIS A 84 -7.61 -8.52 8.49
C HIS A 84 -7.19 -9.96 8.78
N PHE A 85 -6.06 -10.38 8.19
CA PHE A 85 -5.46 -11.70 8.42
C PHE A 85 -4.56 -11.74 9.66
N GLY A 86 -4.49 -10.61 10.36
CA GLY A 86 -3.67 -10.43 11.52
C GLY A 86 -4.24 -11.04 12.79
N ALA A 87 -3.38 -11.20 13.80
CA ALA A 87 -3.72 -11.89 15.04
C ALA A 87 -4.50 -11.00 16.03
N ALA A 88 -4.46 -9.67 15.86
CA ALA A 88 -5.09 -8.71 16.75
C ALA A 88 -5.83 -7.62 15.95
N PRO A 89 -7.05 -7.21 16.34
CA PRO A 89 -7.83 -6.25 15.56
C PRO A 89 -7.06 -4.93 15.32
N PRO A 90 -7.20 -4.31 14.14
CA PRO A 90 -6.56 -3.03 13.85
C PRO A 90 -6.90 -1.97 14.90
N VAL A 91 -5.92 -1.15 15.25
CA VAL A 91 -6.11 -0.05 16.20
C VAL A 91 -6.66 1.16 15.45
N ASP A 92 -7.48 1.98 16.11
CA ASP A 92 -7.94 3.26 15.57
C ASP A 92 -6.78 4.08 14.98
N GLY A 93 -6.99 4.63 13.78
CA GLY A 93 -5.94 5.35 13.05
C GLY A 93 -4.78 4.47 12.58
N HIS A 94 -4.96 3.14 12.51
CA HIS A 94 -4.01 2.16 11.97
C HIS A 94 -2.65 2.14 12.70
N GLY A 95 -2.63 2.57 13.96
CA GLY A 95 -1.39 2.73 14.74
C GLY A 95 -0.50 3.90 14.31
N LEU A 96 -0.95 4.75 13.38
CA LEU A 96 -0.19 5.88 12.85
C LEU A 96 -0.36 7.17 13.67
N HIS A 97 -1.19 7.16 14.72
CA HIS A 97 -1.40 8.31 15.58
C HIS A 97 -0.08 8.83 16.17
N GLY A 98 0.20 10.11 15.97
CA GLY A 98 1.44 10.75 16.41
C GLY A 98 2.63 10.57 15.47
N LEU A 99 2.55 9.66 14.48
CA LEU A 99 3.53 9.55 13.38
C LEU A 99 3.09 10.38 12.18
N PHE A 100 1.81 10.31 11.84
CA PHE A 100 1.20 11.06 10.73
C PHE A 100 -0.12 11.70 11.17
N PRO A 101 -0.58 12.75 10.46
CA PRO A 101 -1.91 13.31 10.69
C PRO A 101 -3.02 12.29 10.33
N PRO A 102 -4.23 12.43 10.88
CA PRO A 102 -5.33 11.47 10.67
C PRO A 102 -5.76 11.27 9.21
N ASP A 103 -5.48 12.25 8.34
CA ASP A 103 -5.75 12.18 6.91
C ASP A 103 -4.67 11.42 6.12
N LEU A 104 -3.68 10.86 6.82
CA LEU A 104 -2.53 10.12 6.27
C LEU A 104 -1.57 10.99 5.46
N ALA A 105 -1.63 12.32 5.60
CA ALA A 105 -0.66 13.20 4.95
C ALA A 105 0.78 12.83 5.34
N GLY A 106 1.64 12.62 4.34
CA GLY A 106 3.02 12.17 4.54
C GLY A 106 3.22 10.66 4.64
N TYR A 107 2.14 9.85 4.69
CA TYR A 107 2.21 8.40 4.58
C TYR A 107 1.75 7.97 3.18
N HIS A 108 2.65 8.06 2.20
CA HIS A 108 2.38 7.74 0.80
C HIS A 108 3.64 7.17 0.14
N ASP A 109 3.49 6.51 -1.01
CA ASP A 109 4.66 6.00 -1.73
C ASP A 109 5.63 7.14 -2.04
N GLY A 110 6.91 6.94 -1.76
CA GLY A 110 7.95 7.94 -1.97
C GLY A 110 8.16 8.93 -0.85
N ALA A 111 7.33 8.91 0.20
CA ALA A 111 7.54 9.80 1.35
C ALA A 111 8.90 9.51 1.99
N GLN A 112 9.69 10.55 2.20
CA GLN A 112 10.98 10.47 2.90
C GLN A 112 10.74 10.70 4.39
N ILE A 113 11.20 9.76 5.21
CA ILE A 113 11.07 9.79 6.66
C ILE A 113 12.43 9.57 7.32
N THR A 114 12.57 10.00 8.57
CA THR A 114 13.79 9.71 9.35
C THR A 114 13.81 8.24 9.78
N LEU A 115 15.01 7.74 10.11
CA LEU A 115 15.18 6.42 10.69
C LEU A 115 14.32 6.22 11.95
N ASP A 116 14.19 7.22 12.81
CA ASP A 116 13.35 7.13 14.02
C ASP A 116 11.87 6.91 13.67
N VAL A 117 11.33 7.62 12.68
CA VAL A 117 9.95 7.39 12.22
C VAL A 117 9.82 6.01 11.57
N GLY A 118 10.81 5.60 10.78
CA GLY A 118 10.85 4.25 10.21
C GLY A 118 10.87 3.14 11.26
N ARG A 119 11.61 3.32 12.35
CA ARG A 119 11.62 2.39 13.50
C ARG A 119 10.24 2.31 14.15
N GLU A 120 9.55 3.42 14.32
CA GLU A 120 8.18 3.39 14.86
C GLU A 120 7.18 2.78 13.88
N LEU A 121 7.35 2.92 12.56
CA LEU A 121 6.58 2.17 11.57
C LEU A 121 6.83 0.65 11.67
N VAL A 122 8.08 0.22 11.86
CA VAL A 122 8.39 -1.21 12.12
C VAL A 122 7.67 -1.69 13.36
N ARG A 123 7.61 -0.88 14.43
CA ARG A 123 6.82 -1.21 15.62
C ARG A 123 5.34 -1.39 15.31
N VAL A 124 4.75 -0.49 14.51
CA VAL A 124 3.35 -0.58 14.07
C VAL A 124 3.10 -1.89 13.30
N MET A 125 4.01 -2.25 12.40
CA MET A 125 3.92 -3.49 11.61
C MET A 125 4.09 -4.76 12.46
N LEU A 126 5.08 -4.80 13.37
CA LEU A 126 5.29 -5.94 14.28
C LEU A 126 4.10 -6.17 15.22
N ARG A 127 3.42 -5.10 15.61
CA ARG A 127 2.21 -5.15 16.45
C ARG A 127 0.95 -5.44 15.66
N ASP A 128 1.04 -5.46 14.33
CA ASP A 128 -0.10 -5.67 13.45
C ASP A 128 -1.22 -4.63 13.71
N ASN A 129 -0.80 -3.41 14.07
CA ASN A 129 -1.72 -2.32 14.45
C ASN A 129 -2.49 -1.73 13.25
N GLY A 130 -2.10 -2.11 12.04
CA GLY A 130 -2.92 -1.99 10.85
C GLY A 130 -2.28 -1.29 9.66
N ALA A 131 -1.22 -0.49 9.86
CA ALA A 131 -0.46 0.06 8.73
C ALA A 131 0.69 -0.89 8.33
N TRP A 132 0.95 -0.96 7.03
CA TRP A 132 2.05 -1.74 6.46
C TRP A 132 2.72 -0.97 5.33
N CYS A 133 4.05 -1.02 5.25
CA CYS A 133 4.81 -0.50 4.11
C CYS A 133 6.16 -1.20 4.03
N ARG A 134 6.81 -1.10 2.87
CA ARG A 134 8.24 -1.34 2.75
C ARG A 134 9.00 -0.07 3.09
N LEU A 135 10.16 -0.23 3.72
CA LEU A 135 11.07 0.86 4.02
C LEU A 135 12.36 0.64 3.23
N GLU A 136 12.71 1.58 2.36
CA GLU A 136 13.85 1.44 1.43
C GLU A 136 14.75 2.68 1.48
N ALA A 137 16.07 2.51 1.31
CA ALA A 137 17.01 3.61 1.07
C ALA A 137 17.74 3.40 -0.27
N GLY A 138 16.97 3.44 -1.36
CA GLY A 138 17.45 3.02 -2.67
C GLY A 138 17.96 1.57 -2.64
N ASP A 139 19.02 1.28 -3.39
CA ASP A 139 19.61 -0.07 -3.45
C ASP A 139 20.51 -0.39 -2.24
N ARG A 140 20.61 0.50 -1.25
CA ARG A 140 21.57 0.39 -0.14
C ARG A 140 21.03 -0.38 1.05
N PHE A 141 19.73 -0.27 1.31
CA PHE A 141 19.13 -0.78 2.53
C PHE A 141 17.62 -0.95 2.36
N PHE A 142 17.07 -2.01 2.96
CA PHE A 142 15.62 -2.14 3.13
C PHE A 142 15.26 -2.79 4.46
N VAL A 143 14.03 -2.53 4.92
CA VAL A 143 13.36 -3.28 5.99
C VAL A 143 11.95 -3.65 5.53
N HIS A 144 11.64 -4.94 5.57
CA HIS A 144 10.30 -5.47 5.34
C HIS A 144 9.85 -6.29 6.55
N VAL A 145 8.57 -6.22 6.89
CA VAL A 145 7.99 -6.97 8.01
C VAL A 145 6.83 -7.80 7.48
N GLY A 146 6.89 -9.11 7.72
CA GLY A 146 5.79 -10.02 7.41
C GLY A 146 4.72 -10.01 8.50
N HIS A 147 3.52 -10.47 8.13
CA HIS A 147 2.38 -10.60 9.05
C HIS A 147 2.63 -11.58 10.19
N ASP A 148 3.58 -12.49 10.02
CA ASP A 148 4.00 -13.51 10.97
C ASP A 148 5.25 -13.10 11.77
N GLN A 149 5.58 -11.80 11.83
CA GLN A 149 6.72 -11.23 12.55
C GLN A 149 8.11 -11.63 12.04
N TYR A 150 8.23 -12.24 10.87
CA TYR A 150 9.53 -12.28 10.20
C TYR A 150 9.89 -10.88 9.71
N MET A 151 11.03 -10.38 10.17
CA MET A 151 11.60 -9.13 9.65
C MET A 151 12.73 -9.46 8.68
N TYR A 152 12.77 -8.77 7.55
CA TYR A 152 13.77 -8.93 6.51
C TYR A 152 14.54 -7.63 6.39
N ILE A 153 15.85 -7.69 6.55
CA ILE A 153 16.74 -6.54 6.35
C ILE A 153 17.74 -6.86 5.25
N GLY A 154 17.78 -6.01 4.24
CA GLY A 154 18.76 -6.05 3.16
C GLY A 154 19.75 -4.90 3.26
N SER A 155 20.98 -5.13 2.80
CA SER A 155 22.03 -4.10 2.72
C SER A 155 22.98 -4.32 1.54
N ASP A 156 23.61 -3.24 1.08
CA ASP A 156 24.64 -3.26 0.03
C ASP A 156 26.02 -3.72 0.51
N GLN A 157 26.20 -3.87 1.82
CA GLN A 157 27.47 -4.23 2.43
C GLN A 157 27.29 -5.19 3.63
N PRO A 158 28.32 -5.95 4.01
CA PRO A 158 28.21 -6.91 5.10
C PRO A 158 28.08 -6.21 6.47
N CYS A 159 26.89 -6.22 7.06
CA CYS A 159 26.57 -5.61 8.37
C CYS A 159 26.94 -6.53 9.56
N GLY A 160 28.19 -6.97 9.63
CA GLY A 160 28.62 -7.98 10.61
C GLY A 160 28.47 -7.55 12.07
N HIS A 161 28.59 -6.25 12.35
CA HIS A 161 28.38 -5.71 13.69
C HIS A 161 26.90 -5.75 14.08
N ALA A 162 26.01 -5.31 13.18
CA ALA A 162 24.57 -5.38 13.40
C ALA A 162 24.06 -6.83 13.58
N VAL A 163 24.58 -7.78 12.80
CA VAL A 163 24.27 -9.21 12.96
C VAL A 163 24.65 -9.70 14.36
N ALA A 164 25.87 -9.41 14.81
CA ALA A 164 26.34 -9.82 16.13
C ALA A 164 25.50 -9.22 17.27
N LEU A 165 25.16 -7.93 17.19
CA LEU A 165 24.29 -7.27 18.17
C LEU A 165 22.88 -7.86 18.20
N THR A 166 22.32 -8.15 17.02
CA THR A 166 20.98 -8.72 16.88
C THR A 166 20.92 -10.12 17.50
N THR A 167 21.92 -10.97 17.23
CA THR A 167 22.04 -12.28 17.85
C THR A 167 22.27 -12.20 19.36
N ALA A 168 23.12 -11.29 19.83
CA ALA A 168 23.34 -11.07 21.25
C ALA A 168 22.08 -10.57 21.99
N SER A 169 21.14 -9.97 21.27
CA SER A 169 19.85 -9.51 21.78
C SER A 169 18.79 -10.62 21.84
N GLY A 170 19.14 -11.85 21.46
CA GLY A 170 18.27 -13.03 21.55
C GLY A 170 17.44 -13.33 20.29
N LEU A 171 17.70 -12.64 19.18
CA LEU A 171 17.06 -12.93 17.89
C LEU A 171 17.93 -13.84 17.03
N PHE A 172 17.29 -14.68 16.23
CA PHE A 172 17.93 -15.47 15.19
C PHE A 172 18.10 -14.63 13.93
N VAL A 173 19.26 -14.76 13.29
CA VAL A 173 19.61 -14.05 12.06
C VAL A 173 20.04 -15.08 11.02
N GLU A 174 19.24 -15.22 9.96
CA GLU A 174 19.45 -16.20 8.89
C GLU A 174 19.73 -15.48 7.57
N PRO A 175 20.82 -15.80 6.85
CA PRO A 175 21.06 -15.25 5.52
C PRO A 175 20.02 -15.78 4.52
N LEU A 176 19.59 -14.93 3.60
CA LEU A 176 18.68 -15.26 2.49
C LEU A 176 19.19 -14.67 1.17
N ASP A 177 18.69 -15.21 0.06
CA ASP A 177 18.96 -14.68 -1.28
C ASP A 177 18.12 -13.43 -1.60
N GLY A 178 17.01 -13.23 -0.88
CA GLY A 178 16.08 -12.13 -1.11
C GLY A 178 14.97 -12.08 -0.07
N SER A 179 14.31 -10.93 0.03
CA SER A 179 13.10 -10.78 0.82
C SER A 179 11.89 -11.32 0.03
N PRO A 180 10.98 -12.10 0.64
CA PRO A 180 9.70 -12.49 0.02
C PRO A 180 8.82 -11.30 -0.38
N TYR A 181 9.05 -10.14 0.26
CA TYR A 181 8.36 -8.88 -0.01
C TYR A 181 9.10 -7.95 -0.99
N ALA A 182 10.21 -8.40 -1.59
CA ALA A 182 10.82 -7.61 -2.65
C ALA A 182 9.80 -7.41 -3.79
N PRO A 183 9.75 -6.23 -4.44
CA PRO A 183 8.81 -6.01 -5.53
C PRO A 183 9.03 -7.08 -6.61
N ASP A 184 7.95 -7.68 -7.10
CA ASP A 184 8.02 -8.65 -8.18
C ASP A 184 8.71 -8.01 -9.39
N GLY A 185 9.70 -8.71 -9.96
CA GLY A 185 10.53 -8.21 -11.07
C GLY A 185 9.81 -8.07 -12.42
N ASP A 186 8.49 -8.14 -12.43
CA ASP A 186 7.66 -8.09 -13.63
C ASP A 186 7.47 -6.65 -14.11
N GLY A 187 8.55 -6.11 -14.69
CA GLY A 187 8.55 -4.94 -15.56
C GLY A 187 8.30 -3.59 -14.86
N PRO A 188 8.59 -2.48 -15.56
CA PRO A 188 8.17 -1.18 -15.05
C PRO A 188 6.65 -1.19 -14.89
N TYR A 189 6.17 -0.83 -13.70
CA TYR A 189 4.80 -0.34 -13.51
C TYR A 189 4.64 0.90 -14.41
N GLU A 190 4.41 0.70 -15.72
CA GLU A 190 4.15 1.78 -16.67
C GLU A 190 2.74 2.30 -16.41
N SER A 191 2.57 2.97 -15.28
CA SER A 191 1.34 3.65 -14.96
C SER A 191 1.25 4.92 -15.80
N ARG A 192 0.13 5.07 -16.52
CA ARG A 192 -0.21 6.29 -17.24
C ARG A 192 -0.18 7.50 -16.28
N PRO A 193 0.53 8.59 -16.57
CA PRO A 193 0.47 9.80 -15.75
C PRO A 193 -0.91 10.48 -15.86
N ALA A 194 -1.39 11.03 -14.76
CA ALA A 194 -2.57 11.91 -14.71
C ALA A 194 -2.22 13.33 -15.21
N ASP A 195 -1.73 13.40 -16.44
CA ASP A 195 -1.29 14.62 -17.10
C ASP A 195 -2.44 15.37 -17.80
N MET A 196 -2.11 16.43 -18.54
CA MET A 196 -3.10 17.22 -19.27
C MET A 196 -3.95 16.39 -20.25
N ALA A 197 -3.40 15.33 -20.85
CA ALA A 197 -4.16 14.47 -21.78
C ALA A 197 -5.16 13.60 -21.02
N PHE A 198 -4.75 13.01 -19.89
CA PHE A 198 -5.68 12.33 -18.98
C PHE A 198 -6.83 13.24 -18.56
N TRP A 199 -6.54 14.46 -18.09
CA TRP A 199 -7.58 15.39 -17.66
C TRP A 199 -8.49 15.88 -18.80
N ALA A 200 -8.00 15.95 -20.04
CA ALA A 200 -8.81 16.23 -21.21
C ALA A 200 -9.82 15.09 -21.49
N GLU A 201 -9.39 13.82 -21.34
CA GLU A 201 -10.29 12.66 -21.46
C GLU A 201 -11.34 12.64 -20.34
N VAL A 202 -10.93 12.92 -19.10
CA VAL A 202 -11.85 13.09 -17.96
C VAL A 202 -12.89 14.18 -18.25
N ALA A 203 -12.46 15.34 -18.74
CA ALA A 203 -13.37 16.43 -19.11
C ALA A 203 -14.35 16.03 -20.22
N ALA A 204 -13.90 15.26 -21.22
CA ALA A 204 -14.78 14.73 -22.27
C ALA A 204 -15.80 13.72 -21.72
N LEU A 205 -15.40 12.88 -20.76
CA LEU A 205 -16.31 11.96 -20.06
C LEU A 205 -17.37 12.74 -19.28
N VAL A 206 -16.97 13.77 -18.53
CA VAL A 206 -17.89 14.66 -17.82
C VAL A 206 -18.85 15.34 -18.78
N ALA A 207 -18.37 15.88 -19.90
CA ALA A 207 -19.21 16.56 -20.88
C ALA A 207 -20.28 15.62 -21.49
N ARG A 208 -19.93 14.35 -21.71
CA ARG A 208 -20.84 13.34 -22.27
C ARG A 208 -21.83 12.79 -21.24
N ARG A 209 -21.40 12.61 -19.99
CA ARG A 209 -22.17 11.92 -18.94
C ARG A 209 -22.79 12.87 -17.90
N GLY A 210 -22.44 14.15 -17.95
CA GLY A 210 -22.78 15.17 -16.96
C GLY A 210 -21.91 15.09 -15.70
N ARG A 211 -21.72 13.89 -15.15
CA ARG A 211 -20.94 13.62 -13.93
C ARG A 211 -20.22 12.28 -14.04
N ILE A 212 -19.15 12.13 -13.28
CA ILE A 212 -18.41 10.88 -13.09
C ILE A 212 -17.90 10.82 -11.65
N LEU A 213 -17.53 9.63 -11.20
CA LEU A 213 -16.91 9.40 -9.90
C LEU A 213 -15.41 9.18 -10.08
N LEU A 214 -14.60 9.79 -9.23
CA LEU A 214 -13.16 9.60 -9.18
C LEU A 214 -12.81 8.96 -7.84
N GLU A 215 -12.18 7.80 -7.90
CA GLU A 215 -11.51 7.18 -6.77
C GLU A 215 -10.08 7.67 -6.71
N GLU A 216 -9.65 8.07 -5.53
CA GLU A 216 -8.28 8.47 -5.23
C GLU A 216 -7.72 7.54 -4.15
N GLN A 217 -6.67 6.80 -4.48
CA GLN A 217 -5.96 5.92 -3.55
C GLN A 217 -4.55 6.45 -3.32
N ILE A 218 -4.27 6.91 -2.10
CA ILE A 218 -2.93 7.36 -1.67
C ILE A 218 -2.15 6.21 -1.03
N VAL A 219 -2.88 5.31 -0.36
CA VAL A 219 -2.37 4.10 0.28
C VAL A 219 -3.29 2.93 -0.08
N GLY A 220 -2.76 1.71 -0.10
CA GLY A 220 -3.54 0.49 -0.28
C GLY A 220 -4.65 0.36 0.76
N ASN A 221 -5.79 -0.19 0.33
CA ASN A 221 -7.00 -0.39 1.12
C ASN A 221 -7.72 0.87 1.62
N HIS A 222 -7.33 2.06 1.17
CA HIS A 222 -8.02 3.30 1.54
C HIS A 222 -8.26 4.19 0.32
N SER A 223 -9.53 4.49 0.07
CA SER A 223 -9.97 5.32 -1.06
C SER A 223 -10.66 6.58 -0.57
N ARG A 224 -10.35 7.72 -1.21
CA ARG A 224 -11.13 8.95 -1.15
C ARG A 224 -11.95 9.07 -2.42
N TRP A 225 -13.19 9.54 -2.30
CA TRP A 225 -14.13 9.57 -3.41
C TRP A 225 -14.52 11.00 -3.75
N HIS A 226 -14.38 11.35 -5.03
CA HIS A 226 -14.64 12.68 -5.55
C HIS A 226 -15.69 12.59 -6.65
N ARG A 227 -16.71 13.44 -6.59
CA ARG A 227 -17.67 13.57 -7.69
C ARG A 227 -17.24 14.71 -8.61
N LEU A 228 -16.92 14.38 -9.86
CA LEU A 228 -16.44 15.36 -10.82
C LEU A 228 -17.59 15.95 -11.64
N THR A 229 -17.56 17.27 -11.77
CA THR A 229 -18.43 18.06 -12.66
C THR A 229 -17.58 18.93 -13.58
N ALA A 230 -18.20 19.66 -14.50
CA ALA A 230 -17.47 20.48 -15.46
C ALA A 230 -16.59 21.53 -14.74
N GLY A 231 -15.28 21.44 -14.93
CA GLY A 231 -14.30 22.43 -14.44
C GLY A 231 -13.77 22.20 -13.02
N THR A 232 -14.10 21.09 -12.35
CA THR A 232 -13.59 20.79 -11.01
C THR A 232 -12.51 19.71 -11.08
N VAL A 233 -11.28 20.06 -10.73
CA VAL A 233 -10.21 19.10 -10.40
C VAL A 233 -10.05 19.13 -8.88
N PRO A 234 -10.21 18.01 -8.17
CA PRO A 234 -10.04 17.98 -6.73
C PRO A 234 -8.58 18.20 -6.36
N ASP A 235 -8.35 18.62 -5.12
CA ASP A 235 -7.01 18.56 -4.55
C ASP A 235 -6.67 17.10 -4.26
N LEU A 236 -5.69 16.58 -4.99
CA LEU A 236 -5.28 15.19 -4.91
C LEU A 236 -4.09 15.06 -3.96
N GLY A 237 -3.92 13.89 -3.36
CA GLY A 237 -2.77 13.47 -2.60
C GLY A 237 -1.60 13.09 -3.49
N PRO A 238 -0.36 13.17 -2.99
CA PRO A 238 0.83 12.89 -3.78
C PRO A 238 0.80 11.45 -4.28
N ARG A 239 1.17 11.25 -5.55
CA ARG A 239 1.33 9.92 -6.16
C ARG A 239 0.11 8.99 -6.09
N ALA A 240 -1.09 9.57 -5.92
CA ALA A 240 -2.32 8.81 -5.83
C ALA A 240 -2.62 8.03 -7.13
N LEU A 241 -3.10 6.80 -6.99
CA LEU A 241 -3.76 6.07 -8.06
C LEU A 241 -5.17 6.62 -8.24
N LEU A 242 -5.53 6.87 -9.49
CA LEU A 242 -6.78 7.50 -9.89
C LEU A 242 -7.58 6.52 -10.76
N ASN A 243 -8.72 6.07 -10.25
CA ASN A 243 -9.67 5.27 -11.02
C ASN A 243 -10.92 6.11 -11.34
N VAL A 244 -11.26 6.22 -12.61
CA VAL A 244 -12.44 6.96 -13.06
C VAL A 244 -13.58 6.01 -13.28
N TRP A 245 -14.70 6.23 -12.60
CA TRP A 245 -15.88 5.37 -12.61
C TRP A 245 -17.11 6.09 -13.19
N PRO A 246 -18.12 5.33 -13.66
CA PRO A 246 -19.46 5.90 -13.85
C PRO A 246 -19.96 6.61 -12.58
N ASP A 247 -20.81 7.61 -12.75
CA ASP A 247 -21.41 8.32 -11.62
C ASP A 247 -22.35 7.42 -10.79
N LEU A 248 -22.60 7.83 -9.55
CA LEU A 248 -23.55 7.18 -8.66
C LEU A 248 -24.98 7.25 -9.23
N SER A 249 -25.72 6.13 -9.14
CA SER A 249 -27.13 6.04 -9.55
C SER A 249 -28.04 6.56 -8.45
N THR A 250 -29.00 7.43 -8.79
CA THR A 250 -30.06 7.87 -7.87
C THR A 250 -31.18 6.84 -7.70
N ASP A 251 -31.23 5.79 -8.54
CA ASP A 251 -32.12 4.64 -8.35
C ASP A 251 -31.44 3.62 -7.42
N VAL A 252 -31.33 4.00 -6.15
CA VAL A 252 -30.72 3.19 -5.09
C VAL A 252 -31.39 1.80 -4.98
N PRO A 253 -32.73 1.67 -5.07
CA PRO A 253 -33.36 0.35 -5.10
C PRO A 253 -32.94 -0.50 -6.30
N ALA A 254 -32.69 0.08 -7.48
CA ALA A 254 -32.17 -0.69 -8.62
C ALA A 254 -30.75 -1.17 -8.39
N VAL A 255 -29.87 -0.36 -7.81
CA VAL A 255 -28.50 -0.76 -7.45
C VAL A 255 -28.53 -1.95 -6.49
N LEU A 256 -29.37 -1.92 -5.45
CA LEU A 256 -29.52 -3.06 -4.52
C LEU A 256 -30.08 -4.33 -5.19
N ARG A 257 -30.77 -4.20 -6.34
CA ARG A 257 -31.25 -5.36 -7.11
C ARG A 257 -30.17 -5.96 -8.02
N THR A 258 -29.13 -5.22 -8.39
CA THR A 258 -28.02 -5.76 -9.20
C THR A 258 -27.06 -6.60 -8.38
N MET A 259 -27.15 -6.53 -7.05
CA MET A 259 -26.35 -7.36 -6.16
C MET A 259 -26.78 -8.83 -6.23
N SER A 260 -25.90 -9.67 -6.75
CA SER A 260 -26.02 -11.13 -6.71
C SER A 260 -25.70 -11.66 -5.30
N PRO A 261 -26.17 -12.88 -4.95
CA PRO A 261 -25.74 -13.56 -3.72
C PRO A 261 -24.22 -13.75 -3.63
N ASP A 262 -23.54 -13.88 -4.78
CA ASP A 262 -22.09 -14.05 -4.84
C ASP A 262 -21.32 -12.73 -4.98
N PHE A 263 -22.00 -11.59 -4.82
CA PHE A 263 -21.34 -10.29 -4.90
C PHE A 263 -20.34 -10.15 -3.75
N ALA A 264 -19.12 -9.71 -4.08
CA ALA A 264 -18.14 -9.22 -3.13
C ALA A 264 -17.48 -7.99 -3.75
N GLY A 265 -17.54 -6.86 -3.05
CA GLY A 265 -17.10 -5.60 -3.61
C GLY A 265 -17.24 -4.42 -2.66
N TRP A 266 -17.09 -3.23 -3.23
CA TRP A 266 -17.34 -1.98 -2.55
C TRP A 266 -18.75 -1.48 -2.83
N ALA A 267 -19.45 -1.10 -1.76
CA ALA A 267 -20.61 -0.24 -1.85
C ALA A 267 -20.17 1.21 -1.63
N ILE A 268 -20.52 2.08 -2.58
CA ILE A 268 -20.25 3.52 -2.49
C ILE A 268 -21.56 4.26 -2.47
N LEU A 269 -21.76 5.06 -1.43
CA LEU A 269 -22.99 5.78 -1.14
C LEU A 269 -22.72 7.27 -1.04
N GLU A 270 -23.65 8.07 -1.55
CA GLU A 270 -23.73 9.49 -1.27
C GLU A 270 -24.91 9.76 -0.35
N HIS A 271 -24.65 10.40 0.77
CA HIS A 271 -25.65 10.82 1.76
C HIS A 271 -26.35 12.13 1.35
N ALA A 272 -27.41 12.48 2.06
CA ALA A 272 -28.21 13.69 1.75
C ALA A 272 -27.42 15.00 1.89
N ASP A 273 -26.38 15.02 2.72
CA ASP A 273 -25.46 16.15 2.90
C ASP A 273 -24.36 16.23 1.81
N GLY A 274 -24.33 15.26 0.89
CA GLY A 274 -23.34 15.17 -0.18
C GLY A 274 -22.05 14.44 0.20
N HIS A 275 -21.95 13.92 1.43
CA HIS A 275 -20.81 13.10 1.84
C HIS A 275 -20.83 11.77 1.10
N ILE A 276 -19.68 11.38 0.51
CA ILE A 276 -19.51 10.08 -0.13
C ILE A 276 -18.76 9.15 0.81
N GLN A 277 -19.33 7.98 1.05
CA GLN A 277 -18.74 6.94 1.89
C GLN A 277 -18.63 5.64 1.10
N SER A 278 -17.57 4.88 1.35
CA SER A 278 -17.42 3.51 0.85
C SER A 278 -17.23 2.52 1.98
N PHE A 279 -17.72 1.30 1.78
CA PHE A 279 -17.49 0.17 2.68
C PHE A 279 -17.57 -1.15 1.90
N HIS A 280 -16.97 -2.19 2.45
CA HIS A 280 -17.03 -3.53 1.87
C HIS A 280 -18.45 -4.09 2.02
N ALA A 281 -18.90 -4.79 0.98
CA ALA A 281 -20.22 -5.38 0.90
C ALA A 281 -20.10 -6.78 0.26
N ASP A 282 -20.68 -7.77 0.92
CA ASP A 282 -20.91 -9.09 0.34
C ASP A 282 -22.40 -9.41 0.20
N GLY A 283 -22.71 -10.45 -0.57
CA GLY A 283 -24.09 -10.86 -0.84
C GLY A 283 -24.82 -11.45 0.38
N ASP A 284 -24.09 -11.89 1.40
CA ASP A 284 -24.64 -12.43 2.66
C ASP A 284 -25.18 -11.28 3.55
N ASP A 285 -24.61 -10.08 3.44
CA ASP A 285 -24.98 -8.88 4.21
C ASP A 285 -26.16 -8.07 3.63
N ARG A 286 -26.99 -8.65 2.74
CA ARG A 286 -28.04 -7.89 2.03
C ARG A 286 -29.00 -7.09 2.92
N ALA A 287 -29.32 -7.59 4.11
CA ALA A 287 -30.18 -6.88 5.06
C ALA A 287 -29.46 -5.67 5.69
N ALA A 288 -28.20 -5.85 6.11
CA ALA A 288 -27.36 -4.78 6.65
C ALA A 288 -27.06 -3.71 5.58
N LEU A 289 -26.88 -4.13 4.33
CA LEU A 289 -26.73 -3.23 3.18
C LEU A 289 -27.98 -2.42 2.90
N ALA A 290 -29.17 -3.03 2.98
CA ALA A 290 -30.42 -2.29 2.82
C ALA A 290 -30.58 -1.19 3.89
N GLU A 291 -30.11 -1.44 5.11
CA GLU A 291 -30.07 -0.44 6.18
C GLU A 291 -28.99 0.63 5.93
N ALA A 292 -27.79 0.24 5.51
CA ALA A 292 -26.73 1.20 5.18
C ALA A 292 -27.10 2.11 3.99
N PHE A 293 -27.87 1.59 3.04
CA PHE A 293 -28.40 2.34 1.91
C PHE A 293 -29.62 3.19 2.29
N ALA A 294 -30.19 3.02 3.49
CA ALA A 294 -31.33 3.79 3.94
C ALA A 294 -30.92 5.25 4.15
N GLY A 295 -31.51 6.15 3.35
CA GLY A 295 -31.17 7.58 3.37
C GLY A 295 -30.05 7.98 2.39
N ALA A 296 -29.47 7.03 1.67
CA ALA A 296 -28.56 7.33 0.57
C ALA A 296 -29.31 8.02 -0.58
N ARG A 297 -28.73 9.09 -1.12
CA ARG A 297 -29.23 9.82 -2.28
C ARG A 297 -28.87 9.14 -3.59
N ALA A 298 -27.68 8.55 -3.63
CA ALA A 298 -27.17 7.84 -4.80
C ALA A 298 -26.19 6.74 -4.37
N ALA A 299 -26.06 5.71 -5.18
CA ALA A 299 -25.20 4.56 -4.90
C ALA A 299 -24.58 3.93 -6.15
N ILE A 300 -23.49 3.20 -5.97
CA ILE A 300 -22.95 2.24 -6.94
C ILE A 300 -22.34 1.05 -6.19
N LEU A 301 -22.34 -0.11 -6.83
CA LEU A 301 -21.63 -1.31 -6.38
C LEU A 301 -20.47 -1.57 -7.34
N LEU A 302 -19.26 -1.72 -6.81
CA LEU A 302 -18.04 -1.99 -7.57
C LEU A 302 -17.48 -3.36 -7.16
N PRO A 303 -17.50 -4.37 -8.04
CA PRO A 303 -16.96 -5.69 -7.72
C PRO A 303 -15.46 -5.68 -7.41
N HIS A 304 -15.02 -6.64 -6.60
CA HIS A 304 -13.59 -6.91 -6.35
C HIS A 304 -12.91 -7.71 -7.46
N THR A 305 -13.67 -8.54 -8.18
CA THR A 305 -13.12 -9.45 -9.19
C THR A 305 -12.40 -8.67 -10.27
N THR A 306 -11.14 -9.00 -10.55
CA THR A 306 -10.32 -8.34 -11.58
C THR A 306 -10.98 -8.31 -12.95
N ASP A 307 -11.80 -9.33 -13.26
CA ASP A 307 -12.55 -9.41 -14.52
C ASP A 307 -13.67 -8.35 -14.62
N ASP A 308 -14.20 -7.87 -13.49
CA ASP A 308 -15.29 -6.90 -13.42
C ASP A 308 -14.87 -5.53 -12.86
N HIS A 309 -13.66 -5.43 -12.29
CA HIS A 309 -13.08 -4.18 -11.77
C HIS A 309 -12.54 -3.32 -12.92
N ASN A 310 -13.45 -2.75 -13.71
CA ASN A 310 -13.15 -2.06 -14.96
C ASN A 310 -13.42 -0.55 -14.86
N PRO A 311 -12.48 0.25 -14.33
CA PRO A 311 -12.58 1.70 -14.39
C PRO A 311 -12.57 2.19 -15.85
N LEU A 312 -13.25 3.31 -16.10
CA LEU A 312 -13.30 3.97 -17.40
C LEU A 312 -11.92 4.50 -17.83
N LEU A 313 -11.12 4.96 -16.87
CA LEU A 313 -9.74 5.41 -17.03
C LEU A 313 -8.96 5.10 -15.76
N VAL A 314 -7.67 4.80 -15.91
CA VAL A 314 -6.71 4.67 -14.81
C VAL A 314 -5.51 5.57 -15.08
N ALA A 315 -5.07 6.29 -14.07
CA ALA A 315 -3.82 7.04 -14.12
C ALA A 315 -3.22 7.18 -12.72
N VAL A 316 -1.95 7.58 -12.65
CA VAL A 316 -1.28 7.90 -11.39
C VAL A 316 -0.91 9.37 -11.39
N ARG A 317 -1.15 10.06 -10.28
CA ARG A 317 -0.72 11.45 -10.12
C ARG A 317 0.82 11.51 -10.21
N PRO A 318 1.40 12.21 -11.20
CA PRO A 318 2.84 12.37 -11.25
C PRO A 318 3.34 13.30 -10.14
N ASP A 319 4.65 13.30 -9.90
CA ASP A 319 5.30 14.37 -9.14
C ASP A 319 5.23 15.69 -9.92
N ASP A 320 5.64 16.80 -9.29
CA ASP A 320 5.61 18.15 -9.89
C ASP A 320 6.41 18.27 -11.19
N ASP A 321 7.37 17.37 -11.42
CA ASP A 321 8.15 17.28 -12.66
C ASP A 321 7.48 16.45 -13.77
N GLY A 322 6.26 15.97 -13.53
CA GLY A 322 5.48 15.19 -14.48
C GLY A 322 5.86 13.71 -14.54
N ILE A 323 6.78 13.24 -13.67
CA ILE A 323 7.24 11.85 -13.66
C ILE A 323 6.44 11.03 -12.64
N VAL A 324 5.92 9.89 -13.09
CA VAL A 324 5.33 8.88 -12.19
C VAL A 324 6.44 8.07 -11.55
N ARG A 325 6.48 8.09 -10.21
CA ARG A 325 7.43 7.31 -9.40
C ARG A 325 6.77 6.35 -8.42
N ALA A 326 5.44 6.40 -8.33
CA ALA A 326 4.65 5.47 -7.53
C ALA A 326 4.67 4.08 -8.15
N ARG A 327 4.64 3.05 -7.31
CA ARG A 327 4.58 1.64 -7.72
C ARG A 327 3.21 1.10 -7.33
N TRP A 328 2.22 1.26 -8.21
CA TRP A 328 0.90 0.70 -8.00
C TRP A 328 0.77 -0.62 -8.75
N PRO A 329 0.31 -1.72 -8.10
CA PRO A 329 -0.14 -2.90 -8.81
C PRO A 329 -1.46 -2.54 -9.50
N ILE A 330 -1.41 -2.25 -10.81
CA ILE A 330 -2.57 -1.94 -11.65
C ILE A 330 -2.93 -3.17 -12.48
#